data_AF-A6K1H6-F1
#
_entry.id   AF-A6K1H6-F1
#
_cell.length_a   1.000
_cell.length_b   1.000
_cell.length_c   1.000
_cell.angle_alpha   90.00
_cell.angle_beta   90.00
_cell.angle_gamma   90.00
#
_symmetry.space_group_name_H-M   'P 1'
#
loop_
_entity.id
_entity.type
_entity.pdbx_description
1 polymer ?
#
loop_
_entity_poly.entity_id
_entity_poly.type
_entity_poly.pdbx_seq_one_letter_code
_entity_poly.pdbx_strand_id
1 'polypeptide(L)'
;MNATLKRYQAEHRNKLDSLEKSQAELKKIRRKSQGGRNALKYEHKEIEYVETVTSRQSEIQKFIADGCKEALLEEKRRFCFLVDKHCSFASHIHRYHLQSAELLNSKLPRWQETCCDATKVPEKIMNMIEEIKTPISTPVSGTPQPSPMTERSKMIGKDYDTLSKYSPKMPPAPSVKAYTSPLIDMFNNPATAGQSAEKTNNSTDTMGI
;
A
#
# COMPACT_ATOMS: atom_id res chain seq x y z
N MET A 1 12.43 -12.95 3.32
CA MET A 1 12.34 -13.22 4.77
C MET A 1 12.94 -14.57 5.20
N ASN A 2 12.85 -15.63 4.38
CA ASN A 2 13.34 -16.96 4.78
C ASN A 2 14.87 -17.11 4.91
N ALA A 3 15.68 -16.30 4.21
CA ALA A 3 17.14 -16.44 4.26
C ALA A 3 17.72 -16.11 5.66
N THR A 4 17.23 -15.04 6.30
CA THR A 4 17.67 -14.62 7.64
C THR A 4 17.31 -15.66 8.69
N LEU A 5 16.07 -16.17 8.67
CA LEU A 5 15.62 -17.22 9.58
C LEU A 5 16.43 -18.50 9.41
N LYS A 6 16.66 -18.93 8.17
CA LYS A 6 17.49 -20.12 7.88
C LYS A 6 18.92 -19.96 8.39
N ARG A 7 19.52 -18.77 8.22
CA ARG A 7 20.86 -18.46 8.76
C ARG A 7 20.89 -18.56 10.29
N TYR A 8 19.94 -17.94 10.97
CA TYR A 8 19.83 -18.01 12.44
C TYR A 8 19.72 -19.45 12.93
N GLN A 9 18.85 -20.26 12.29
CA GLN A 9 18.66 -21.67 12.65
C GLN A 9 19.92 -22.51 12.43
N ALA A 10 20.63 -22.28 11.33
CA ALA A 10 21.88 -22.98 11.04
C ALA A 10 22.96 -22.63 12.07
N GLU A 11 23.13 -21.36 12.40
CA GLU A 11 24.11 -20.92 13.39
C GLU A 11 23.77 -21.40 14.81
N HIS A 12 22.50 -21.36 15.19
CA HIS A 12 22.01 -21.93 16.46
C HIS A 12 22.38 -23.41 16.58
N ARG A 13 22.12 -24.19 15.54
CA ARG A 13 22.46 -25.61 15.49
C ARG A 13 23.97 -25.84 15.60
N ASN A 14 24.77 -25.09 14.84
CA ASN A 14 26.22 -25.19 14.90
C ASN A 14 26.78 -24.91 16.31
N LYS A 15 26.20 -23.94 17.03
CA LYS A 15 26.59 -23.64 18.42
C LYS A 15 26.23 -24.78 19.38
N LEU A 16 25.04 -25.38 19.24
CA LEU A 16 24.64 -26.56 20.02
C LEU A 16 25.55 -27.76 19.75
N ASP A 17 25.86 -28.05 18.49
CA ASP A 17 26.76 -29.14 18.12
C ASP A 17 28.18 -28.93 18.69
N SER A 18 28.64 -27.68 18.74
CA SER A 18 29.94 -27.32 19.35
C SER A 18 29.93 -27.52 20.87
N LEU A 19 28.83 -27.15 21.54
CA LEU A 19 28.64 -27.39 22.98
C LEU A 19 28.64 -28.89 23.29
N GLU A 20 27.89 -29.69 22.52
CA GLU A 20 27.81 -31.14 22.71
C GLU A 20 29.19 -31.82 22.56
N LYS A 21 29.96 -31.44 21.54
CA LYS A 21 31.35 -31.91 21.36
C LYS A 21 32.23 -31.60 22.57
N SER A 22 32.08 -30.41 23.15
CA SER A 22 32.85 -29.97 24.32
C SER A 22 32.48 -30.75 25.58
N GLN A 23 31.19 -31.02 25.78
CA GLN A 23 30.69 -31.83 26.87
C GLN A 23 31.16 -33.29 26.75
N ALA A 24 31.21 -33.84 25.53
CA ALA A 24 31.72 -35.18 25.27
C ALA A 24 33.22 -35.30 25.62
N GLU A 25 34.05 -34.33 25.24
CA GLU A 25 35.47 -34.31 25.60
C GLU A 25 35.68 -34.08 27.11
N LEU A 26 34.90 -33.22 27.76
CA LEU A 26 34.93 -33.06 29.22
C LEU A 26 34.64 -34.40 29.93
N LYS A 27 33.61 -35.12 29.49
CA LYS A 27 33.26 -36.45 30.02
C LYS A 27 34.39 -37.46 29.83
N LYS A 28 35.12 -37.39 28.71
CA LYS A 28 36.27 -38.23 28.42
C LYS A 28 37.48 -37.88 29.30
N ILE A 29 37.71 -36.60 29.60
CA ILE A 29 38.77 -36.17 30.53
C ILE A 29 38.48 -36.66 31.96
N ARG A 30 37.24 -36.52 32.44
CA ARG A 30 36.81 -37.03 33.75
C ARG A 30 37.02 -38.54 33.92
N ARG A 31 36.78 -39.33 32.86
CA ARG A 31 37.07 -40.78 32.88
C ARG A 31 38.56 -41.08 32.97
N LYS A 32 39.42 -40.23 32.40
CA LYS A 32 40.88 -40.40 32.44
C LYS A 32 41.48 -39.98 33.78
N SER A 33 40.94 -38.95 34.43
CA SER A 33 41.44 -38.49 35.75
C SER A 33 41.29 -39.56 36.83
N GLN A 34 40.22 -40.37 36.77
CA GLN A 34 39.97 -41.48 37.70
C GLN A 34 40.97 -42.65 37.58
N GLY A 35 41.77 -42.73 36.49
CA GLY A 35 42.71 -43.83 36.24
C GLY A 35 44.03 -43.76 37.02
N GLY A 36 44.18 -42.82 37.97
CA GLY A 36 45.30 -42.73 38.92
C GLY A 36 46.66 -42.26 38.37
N ARG A 37 46.97 -42.50 37.09
CA ARG A 37 48.22 -42.03 36.46
C ARG A 37 48.05 -40.60 35.90
N ASN A 38 48.96 -39.68 36.27
CA ASN A 38 48.99 -38.27 35.83
C ASN A 38 47.77 -37.42 36.27
N ALA A 39 47.30 -37.59 37.51
CA ALA A 39 46.10 -36.91 38.05
C ALA A 39 46.11 -35.38 37.83
N LEU A 40 47.19 -34.69 38.20
CA LEU A 40 47.32 -33.22 38.06
C LEU A 40 47.15 -32.72 36.62
N LYS A 41 47.65 -33.48 35.62
CA LYS A 41 47.51 -33.13 34.20
C LYS A 41 46.04 -33.18 33.76
N TYR A 42 45.29 -34.18 34.23
CA TYR A 42 43.88 -34.32 33.88
C TYR A 42 42.98 -33.38 34.67
N GLU A 43 43.36 -33.00 35.88
CA GLU A 43 42.68 -31.98 36.68
C GLU A 43 42.72 -30.61 35.99
N HIS A 44 43.90 -30.15 35.59
CA HIS A 44 44.03 -28.89 34.86
C HIS A 44 43.21 -28.89 33.56
N LYS A 45 43.30 -29.98 32.80
CA LYS A 45 42.54 -30.16 31.56
C LYS A 45 41.03 -30.21 31.81
N GLU A 46 40.59 -30.78 32.94
CA GLU A 46 39.18 -30.77 33.30
C GLU A 46 38.67 -29.34 33.51
N ILE A 47 39.43 -28.52 34.25
CA ILE A 47 39.10 -27.10 34.49
C ILE A 47 38.95 -26.36 33.16
N GLU A 48 39.91 -26.49 32.24
CA GLU A 48 39.85 -25.85 30.90
C GLU A 48 38.57 -26.24 30.14
N TYR A 49 38.18 -27.52 30.17
CA TYR A 49 36.97 -27.98 29.49
C TYR A 49 35.69 -27.52 30.20
N VAL A 50 35.68 -27.39 31.53
CA VAL A 50 34.55 -26.82 32.27
C VAL A 50 34.35 -25.34 31.89
N GLU A 51 35.41 -24.56 31.88
CA GLU A 51 35.37 -23.15 31.46
C GLU A 51 34.88 -23.02 30.02
N THR A 52 35.40 -23.87 29.13
CA THR A 52 35.02 -23.89 27.72
C THR A 52 33.52 -24.23 27.53
N VAL A 53 33.00 -25.23 28.25
CA VAL A 53 31.57 -25.58 28.22
C VAL A 53 30.73 -24.42 28.73
N THR A 54 31.15 -23.79 29.84
CA THR A 54 30.46 -22.64 30.44
C THR A 54 30.41 -21.45 29.48
N SER A 55 31.54 -21.13 28.83
CA SER A 55 31.61 -20.09 27.80
C SER A 55 30.63 -20.36 26.65
N ARG A 56 30.63 -21.59 26.11
CA ARG A 56 29.73 -21.98 25.01
C ARG A 56 28.26 -21.91 25.41
N GLN A 57 27.91 -22.29 26.63
CA GLN A 57 26.54 -22.13 27.14
C GLN A 57 26.14 -20.65 27.20
N SER A 58 27.02 -19.79 27.72
CA SER A 58 26.79 -18.34 27.77
C SER A 58 26.64 -17.74 26.36
N GLU A 59 27.48 -18.15 25.41
CA GLU A 59 27.38 -17.71 24.01
C GLU A 59 26.05 -18.10 23.36
N ILE A 60 25.53 -19.30 23.64
CA ILE A 60 24.21 -19.73 23.15
C ILE A 60 23.10 -18.87 23.75
N GLN A 61 23.12 -18.62 25.06
CA GLN A 61 22.12 -17.77 25.71
C GLN A 61 22.13 -16.35 25.14
N LYS A 62 23.33 -15.79 24.96
CA LYS A 62 23.50 -14.47 24.31
C LYS A 62 22.96 -14.48 22.87
N PHE A 63 23.32 -15.50 22.08
CA PHE A 63 22.87 -15.63 20.70
C PHE A 63 21.33 -15.69 20.59
N ILE A 64 20.68 -16.41 21.50
CA ILE A 64 19.20 -16.49 21.55
C ILE A 64 18.61 -15.12 21.91
N ALA A 65 19.15 -14.45 22.94
CA ALA A 65 18.67 -13.14 23.36
C ALA A 65 18.79 -12.09 22.24
N ASP A 66 19.95 -12.05 21.57
CA ASP A 66 20.21 -11.17 20.44
C ASP A 66 19.30 -11.51 19.25
N GLY A 67 19.09 -12.79 18.95
CA GLY A 67 18.17 -13.24 17.90
C GLY A 67 16.71 -12.82 18.14
N CYS A 68 16.23 -12.95 19.38
CA CYS A 68 14.90 -12.46 19.78
C CYS A 68 14.78 -10.95 19.62
N LYS A 69 15.79 -10.20 20.08
CA LYS A 69 15.82 -8.73 19.93
C LYS A 69 15.75 -8.32 18.45
N GLU A 70 16.56 -8.93 17.59
CA GLU A 70 16.57 -8.62 16.16
C GLU A 70 15.25 -8.98 15.48
N ALA A 71 14.62 -10.10 15.85
CA ALA A 71 13.30 -10.47 15.32
C ALA A 71 12.23 -9.44 15.67
N LEU A 72 12.18 -8.99 16.93
CA LEU A 72 11.23 -7.96 17.38
C LEU A 72 11.49 -6.60 16.72
N LEU A 73 12.77 -6.24 16.51
CA LEU A 73 13.11 -5.00 15.81
C LEU A 73 12.73 -5.04 14.33
N GLU A 74 12.87 -6.20 13.68
CA GLU A 74 12.43 -6.38 12.30
C GLU A 74 10.90 -6.30 12.16
N GLU A 75 10.15 -6.85 13.12
CA GLU A 75 8.70 -6.70 13.19
C GLU A 75 8.30 -5.23 13.39
N LYS A 76 8.89 -4.55 14.38
CA LYS A 76 8.67 -3.11 14.61
C LYS A 76 8.94 -2.28 13.37
N ARG A 77 10.03 -2.54 12.65
CA ARG A 77 10.41 -1.80 11.44
C ARG A 77 9.33 -1.86 10.36
N ARG A 78 8.66 -3.00 10.21
CA ARG A 78 7.58 -3.19 9.23
C ARG A 78 6.33 -2.42 9.60
N PHE A 79 5.96 -2.45 10.88
CA PHE A 79 4.84 -1.66 11.37
C PHE A 79 5.10 -0.16 11.25
N CYS A 80 6.30 0.31 11.58
CA CYS A 80 6.69 1.71 11.37
C CYS A 80 6.57 2.10 9.89
N PHE A 81 7.09 1.28 8.97
CA PHE A 81 6.96 1.55 7.54
C PHE A 81 5.49 1.66 7.10
N LEU A 82 4.63 0.75 7.57
CA LEU A 82 3.20 0.79 7.27
C LEU A 82 2.55 2.08 7.79
N VAL A 83 2.82 2.44 9.04
CA VAL A 83 2.31 3.67 9.67
C VAL A 83 2.77 4.90 8.89
N ASP A 84 4.03 4.97 8.47
CA ASP A 84 4.56 6.10 7.69
C ASP A 84 3.81 6.26 6.36
N LYS A 85 3.53 5.15 5.66
CA LYS A 85 2.75 5.19 4.42
C LYS A 85 1.32 5.64 4.66
N HIS A 86 0.67 5.16 5.72
CA HIS A 86 -0.66 5.61 6.09
C HIS A 86 -0.69 7.10 6.45
N CYS A 87 0.30 7.60 7.20
CA CYS A 87 0.39 9.01 7.55
C CYS A 87 0.56 9.89 6.30
N SER A 88 1.40 9.45 5.36
CA SER A 88 1.56 10.16 4.08
C SER A 88 0.25 10.20 3.29
N PHE A 89 -0.50 9.10 3.24
CA PHE A 89 -1.79 9.04 2.53
C PHE A 89 -2.85 9.88 3.22
N ALA A 90 -2.97 9.78 4.54
CA ALA A 90 -3.90 10.59 5.33
C ALA A 90 -3.62 12.10 5.17
N SER A 91 -2.35 12.49 5.11
CA SER A 91 -1.94 13.87 4.85
C SER A 91 -2.41 14.35 3.47
N HIS A 92 -2.37 13.48 2.46
CA HIS A 92 -2.86 13.81 1.12
C HIS A 92 -4.38 14.00 1.12
N ILE A 93 -5.13 13.10 1.76
CA ILE A 93 -6.58 13.20 1.92
C ILE A 93 -6.97 14.48 2.68
N HIS A 94 -6.27 14.78 3.78
CA HIS A 94 -6.51 15.98 4.56
C HIS A 94 -6.37 17.25 3.71
N ARG A 95 -5.29 17.35 2.92
CA ARG A 95 -5.08 18.48 2.00
C ARG A 95 -6.17 18.57 0.94
N TYR A 96 -6.60 17.45 0.36
CA TYR A 96 -7.69 17.43 -0.61
C TYR A 96 -9.00 17.99 -0.02
N HIS A 97 -9.37 17.56 1.18
CA HIS A 97 -10.56 18.07 1.85
C HIS A 97 -10.42 19.53 2.25
N LEU A 98 -9.24 19.98 2.68
CA LEU A 98 -8.98 21.38 3.00
C LEU A 98 -9.17 22.28 1.77
N GLN A 99 -8.61 21.89 0.62
CA GLN A 99 -8.79 22.61 -0.65
C GLN A 99 -10.25 22.63 -1.10
N SER A 100 -10.95 21.51 -0.93
CA SER A 100 -12.39 21.41 -1.27
C SER A 100 -13.23 22.34 -0.39
N ALA A 101 -12.93 22.38 0.91
CA ALA A 101 -13.61 23.27 1.86
C ALA A 101 -13.31 24.75 1.54
N GLU A 102 -12.07 25.09 1.22
CA GLU A 102 -11.69 26.46 0.81
C GLU A 102 -12.44 26.90 -0.45
N LEU A 103 -12.52 26.03 -1.47
CA LEU A 103 -13.27 26.30 -2.70
C LEU A 103 -14.76 26.53 -2.41
N LEU A 104 -15.38 25.65 -1.63
CA LEU A 104 -16.80 25.76 -1.28
C LEU A 104 -17.07 27.03 -0.46
N ASN A 105 -16.26 27.31 0.56
CA ASN A 105 -16.39 28.51 1.39
C ASN A 105 -16.24 29.80 0.56
N SER A 106 -15.38 29.79 -0.46
CA SER A 106 -15.18 30.94 -1.36
C SER A 106 -16.34 31.16 -2.33
N LYS A 107 -16.94 30.09 -2.87
CA LYS A 107 -17.89 30.20 -4.01
C LYS A 107 -19.35 30.04 -3.62
N LEU A 108 -19.65 29.22 -2.62
CA LEU A 108 -21.02 28.86 -2.24
C LEU A 108 -21.89 30.09 -1.90
N PRO A 109 -21.42 31.11 -1.15
CA PRO A 109 -22.25 32.27 -0.82
C PRO A 109 -22.75 33.02 -2.06
N ARG A 110 -21.86 33.23 -3.05
CA ARG A 110 -22.23 33.90 -4.31
C ARG A 110 -23.19 33.05 -5.14
N TRP A 111 -23.01 31.74 -5.17
CA TRP A 111 -23.94 30.84 -5.85
C TRP A 111 -25.33 30.91 -5.22
N GLN A 112 -25.40 30.93 -3.89
CA GLN A 112 -26.66 31.08 -3.15
C GLN A 112 -27.31 32.43 -3.42
N GLU A 113 -26.55 33.54 -3.41
CA GLU A 113 -27.05 34.88 -3.74
C GLU A 113 -27.64 34.93 -5.14
N THR A 114 -26.94 34.36 -6.12
CA THR A 114 -27.38 34.34 -7.53
C THR A 114 -28.69 33.56 -7.71
N CYS A 115 -28.88 32.49 -6.94
CA CYS A 115 -30.06 31.64 -7.01
C CYS A 115 -31.19 32.04 -6.04
N CYS A 116 -30.98 33.04 -5.17
CA CYS A 116 -31.91 33.41 -4.09
C CYS A 116 -33.25 33.95 -4.63
N ASP A 117 -33.21 34.69 -5.74
CA ASP A 117 -34.40 35.25 -6.37
C ASP A 117 -34.50 34.84 -7.84
N ALA A 118 -34.87 33.58 -8.06
CA ALA A 118 -35.07 33.01 -9.39
C ALA A 118 -36.22 33.67 -10.17
N THR A 119 -37.03 34.50 -9.52
CA THR A 119 -38.14 35.24 -10.14
C THR A 119 -37.76 36.63 -10.62
N LYS A 120 -36.59 37.15 -10.21
CA LYS A 120 -36.12 38.48 -10.59
C LYS A 120 -35.64 38.51 -12.03
N VAL A 121 -36.40 39.21 -12.87
CA VAL A 121 -36.01 39.50 -14.25
C VAL A 121 -34.91 40.57 -14.24
N PRO A 122 -33.77 40.35 -14.94
CA PRO A 122 -32.71 41.35 -15.06
C PRO A 122 -33.23 42.70 -15.56
N GLU A 123 -32.78 43.79 -14.93
CA GLU A 123 -33.23 45.16 -15.22
C GLU A 123 -33.07 45.54 -16.70
N LYS A 124 -32.01 45.05 -17.36
CA LYS A 124 -31.83 45.21 -18.80
C LYS A 124 -33.03 44.70 -19.63
N ILE A 125 -33.60 43.57 -19.24
CA ILE A 125 -34.78 43.00 -19.91
C ILE A 125 -36.02 43.85 -19.60
N MET A 126 -36.16 44.31 -18.36
CA MET A 126 -37.26 45.20 -17.97
C MET A 126 -37.21 46.52 -18.76
N ASN A 127 -36.02 47.11 -18.93
CA ASN A 127 -35.83 48.34 -19.70
C ASN A 127 -36.15 48.14 -21.19
N MET A 128 -35.75 47.01 -21.78
CA MET A 128 -36.14 46.66 -23.15
C MET A 128 -37.66 46.52 -23.31
N ILE A 129 -38.35 45.91 -22.33
CA ILE A 129 -39.81 45.79 -22.35
C ILE A 129 -40.46 47.19 -22.28
N GLU A 130 -39.95 48.08 -21.44
CA GLU A 130 -40.46 49.45 -21.34
C GLU A 130 -40.18 50.25 -22.62
N GLU A 131 -39.01 50.14 -23.25
CA GLU A 131 -38.71 50.76 -24.55
C GLU A 131 -39.67 50.30 -25.67
N ILE A 132 -40.08 49.02 -25.67
CA ILE A 132 -41.09 48.50 -26.60
C ILE A 132 -42.47 49.08 -26.29
N LYS A 133 -42.79 49.29 -25.01
CA LYS A 133 -44.09 49.77 -24.52
C LYS A 133 -44.26 51.28 -24.69
N THR A 134 -43.18 52.05 -24.69
CA THR A 134 -43.18 53.50 -24.95
C THR A 134 -42.61 53.81 -26.34
N PRO A 135 -43.45 53.96 -27.38
CA PRO A 135 -42.98 54.26 -28.73
C PRO A 135 -42.61 55.75 -28.85
N ILE A 136 -41.43 56.15 -28.36
CA ILE A 136 -40.94 57.53 -28.53
C ILE A 136 -40.26 57.72 -29.90
N SER A 137 -40.05 56.67 -30.70
CA SER A 137 -39.61 56.84 -32.11
C SER A 137 -40.05 55.67 -32.96
N THR A 138 -41.25 55.75 -33.52
CA THR A 138 -41.65 55.01 -34.71
C THR A 138 -40.98 55.64 -35.94
N PRO A 139 -40.11 54.94 -36.70
CA PRO A 139 -40.20 55.03 -38.14
C PRO A 139 -41.33 54.10 -38.57
N VAL A 140 -42.33 54.69 -39.21
CA VAL A 140 -43.42 54.02 -39.90
C VAL A 140 -42.83 53.06 -40.94
N SER A 141 -42.66 51.79 -40.59
CA SER A 141 -42.64 50.67 -41.53
C SER A 141 -42.89 49.41 -40.73
N GLY A 142 -44.10 48.86 -40.84
CA GLY A 142 -44.58 47.66 -40.14
C GLY A 142 -43.93 46.36 -40.61
N THR A 143 -42.60 46.34 -40.71
CA THR A 143 -41.82 45.14 -40.97
C THR A 143 -40.88 44.93 -39.77
N PRO A 144 -41.07 43.88 -38.96
CA PRO A 144 -40.14 43.59 -37.87
C PRO A 144 -38.74 43.37 -38.47
N GLN A 145 -37.74 44.07 -37.92
CA GLN A 145 -36.35 43.85 -38.30
C GLN A 145 -35.99 42.38 -38.07
N PRO A 146 -35.30 41.71 -39.02
CA PRO A 146 -34.84 40.34 -38.83
C PRO A 146 -33.96 40.28 -37.58
N SER A 147 -34.20 39.26 -36.74
CA SER A 147 -33.43 39.05 -35.51
C SER A 147 -31.94 39.12 -35.83
N PRO A 148 -31.15 39.93 -35.10
CA PRO A 148 -29.70 39.91 -35.23
C PRO A 148 -29.23 38.47 -34.99
N MET A 149 -28.39 37.94 -35.89
CA MET A 149 -27.79 36.65 -35.64
C MET A 149 -27.02 36.74 -34.33
N THR A 150 -27.50 36.05 -33.29
CA THR A 150 -26.74 35.89 -32.05
C THR A 150 -25.49 35.12 -32.41
N GLU A 151 -24.38 35.84 -32.65
CA GLU A 151 -23.07 35.23 -32.53
C GLU A 151 -23.00 34.74 -31.08
N ARG A 152 -22.90 33.42 -30.92
CA ARG A 152 -22.92 32.74 -29.62
C ARG A 152 -21.94 33.47 -28.71
N SER A 153 -22.49 34.29 -27.81
CA SER A 153 -21.71 35.20 -26.98
C SER A 153 -20.64 34.38 -26.27
N LYS A 154 -19.39 34.56 -26.67
CA LYS A 154 -18.24 34.13 -25.89
C LYS A 154 -18.10 35.11 -24.72
N MET A 155 -19.10 35.14 -23.84
CA MET A 155 -18.89 35.61 -22.47
C MET A 155 -18.08 34.54 -21.72
N ILE A 156 -16.85 34.35 -22.18
CA ILE A 156 -15.74 34.02 -21.30
C ILE A 156 -15.53 35.31 -20.51
N GLY A 157 -16.20 35.41 -19.36
CA GLY A 157 -15.91 36.44 -18.37
C GLY A 157 -14.39 36.47 -18.13
N LYS A 158 -13.76 37.61 -18.41
CA LYS A 158 -12.31 37.76 -18.38
C LYS A 158 -11.69 37.68 -16.98
N ASP A 159 -12.48 37.46 -15.93
CA ASP A 159 -12.00 37.65 -14.55
C ASP A 159 -12.14 36.41 -13.65
N TYR A 160 -12.55 35.25 -14.16
CA TYR A 160 -12.66 34.04 -13.33
C TYR A 160 -11.42 33.15 -13.32
N ASP A 161 -10.33 33.55 -13.98
CA ASP A 161 -9.17 32.67 -14.11
C ASP A 161 -7.83 33.34 -13.76
N THR A 162 -7.70 33.78 -12.50
CA THR A 162 -6.38 34.10 -11.92
C THR A 162 -5.77 32.93 -11.16
N LEU A 163 -6.37 31.72 -11.21
CA LEU A 163 -5.87 30.53 -10.50
C LEU A 163 -5.73 29.25 -11.34
N SER A 164 -5.83 29.32 -12.68
CA SER A 164 -5.34 28.26 -13.59
C SER A 164 -3.81 28.23 -13.67
N LYS A 165 -3.16 27.98 -12.52
CA LYS A 165 -1.77 27.49 -12.48
C LYS A 165 -1.65 26.05 -11.98
N TYR A 166 -2.76 25.44 -11.52
CA TYR A 166 -2.76 24.08 -10.97
C TYR A 166 -3.94 23.22 -11.42
N SER A 167 -4.44 23.41 -12.63
CA SER A 167 -5.28 22.38 -13.24
C SER A 167 -4.40 21.15 -13.51
N PRO A 168 -4.70 19.95 -12.98
CA PRO A 168 -3.92 18.76 -13.28
C PRO A 168 -4.03 18.49 -14.78
N LYS A 169 -2.95 18.79 -15.50
CA LYS A 169 -2.84 18.46 -16.92
C LYS A 169 -2.84 16.93 -16.98
N MET A 170 -3.98 16.33 -17.30
CA MET A 170 -4.09 14.88 -17.41
C MET A 170 -3.10 14.43 -18.48
N PRO A 171 -2.15 13.53 -18.17
CA PRO A 171 -1.24 13.01 -19.17
C PRO A 171 -2.08 12.30 -20.25
N PRO A 172 -1.72 12.44 -21.54
CA PRO A 172 -2.41 11.74 -22.61
C PRO A 172 -2.36 10.23 -22.36
N ALA A 173 -3.48 9.56 -22.61
CA ALA A 173 -3.59 8.12 -22.41
C ALA A 173 -2.52 7.40 -23.27
N PRO A 174 -1.73 6.49 -22.69
CA PRO A 174 -0.74 5.73 -23.45
C PRO A 174 -1.43 4.92 -24.55
N SER A 175 -0.89 4.96 -25.77
CA SER A 175 -1.45 4.28 -26.96
C SER A 175 -1.26 2.77 -26.97
N VAL A 176 -0.82 2.18 -25.86
CA VAL A 176 -0.48 0.76 -25.75
C VAL A 176 -1.63 0.04 -25.05
N LYS A 177 -2.08 -1.08 -25.63
CA LYS A 177 -3.11 -1.95 -25.03
C LYS A 177 -2.75 -2.23 -23.57
N ALA A 178 -3.72 -1.99 -22.68
CA ALA A 178 -3.55 -2.19 -21.24
C ALA A 178 -3.07 -3.63 -20.97
N TYR A 179 -1.91 -3.77 -20.34
CA TYR A 179 -1.44 -5.06 -19.83
C TYR A 179 -2.27 -5.35 -18.59
N THR A 180 -3.23 -6.27 -18.72
CA THR A 180 -4.09 -6.66 -17.61
C THR A 180 -3.21 -7.29 -16.52
N SER A 181 -3.27 -6.75 -15.31
CA SER A 181 -2.56 -7.29 -14.15
C SER A 181 -2.93 -8.77 -13.94
N PRO A 182 -1.97 -9.63 -13.52
CA PRO A 182 -2.24 -11.02 -13.14
C PRO A 182 -3.32 -11.18 -12.03
N LEU A 183 -3.69 -10.10 -11.37
CA LEU A 183 -4.75 -10.06 -10.35
C LEU A 183 -6.16 -10.24 -10.93
N ILE A 184 -6.36 -10.06 -12.24
CA ILE A 184 -7.71 -10.13 -12.85
C ILE A 184 -8.28 -11.56 -12.80
N ASP A 185 -7.43 -12.58 -12.77
CA ASP A 185 -7.84 -13.99 -12.69
C ASP A 185 -8.25 -14.43 -11.27
N MET A 186 -7.98 -13.63 -10.23
CA MET A 186 -8.35 -13.99 -8.85
C MET A 186 -9.85 -13.90 -8.57
N PHE A 187 -10.62 -13.20 -9.41
CA PHE A 187 -12.06 -13.04 -9.24
C PHE A 187 -12.90 -14.05 -10.02
N ASN A 188 -12.27 -14.89 -10.87
CA ASN A 188 -12.93 -15.98 -11.57
C ASN A 188 -12.67 -17.29 -10.83
N ASN A 189 -13.50 -17.58 -9.82
CA ASN A 189 -13.45 -18.83 -9.07
C ASN A 189 -14.54 -19.80 -9.59
N PRO A 190 -14.22 -20.85 -10.37
CA PRO A 190 -15.15 -21.95 -10.59
C PRO A 190 -14.96 -22.98 -9.48
N ALA A 191 -15.55 -22.74 -8.31
CA ALA A 191 -15.55 -23.71 -7.22
C ALA A 191 -16.98 -24.00 -6.74
N THR A 192 -17.76 -24.69 -7.58
CA THR A 192 -18.78 -25.66 -7.11
C THR A 192 -19.17 -26.63 -8.24
N ALA A 193 -18.43 -27.73 -8.37
CA ALA A 193 -18.99 -28.99 -8.86
C ALA A 193 -18.23 -30.11 -8.16
N GLY A 194 -18.98 -30.87 -7.37
CA GLY A 194 -18.46 -31.82 -6.40
C GLY A 194 -17.72 -33.00 -7.01
N GLN A 195 -16.97 -33.66 -6.13
CA GLN A 195 -16.42 -35.00 -6.32
C GLN A 195 -17.51 -35.97 -6.79
N SER A 196 -17.23 -36.77 -7.82
CA SER A 196 -17.54 -38.21 -7.86
C SER A 196 -17.18 -38.82 -9.22
N ALA A 197 -16.95 -40.14 -9.17
CA ALA A 197 -16.86 -41.10 -10.27
C ALA A 197 -15.47 -41.34 -10.90
N GLU A 198 -14.78 -42.30 -10.27
CA GLU A 198 -14.01 -43.38 -10.90
C GLU A 198 -14.22 -43.56 -12.41
N LYS A 199 -13.12 -43.71 -13.13
CA LYS A 199 -13.12 -44.42 -14.41
C LYS A 199 -11.95 -45.39 -14.45
N THR A 200 -12.23 -46.57 -13.90
CA THR A 200 -11.65 -47.85 -14.31
C THR A 200 -11.74 -47.96 -15.83
N ASN A 201 -10.62 -48.28 -16.50
CA ASN A 201 -10.63 -48.95 -17.80
C ASN A 201 -9.33 -49.75 -17.89
N ASN A 202 -9.47 -51.05 -17.60
CA ASN A 202 -8.46 -52.07 -17.80
C ASN A 202 -8.24 -52.27 -19.30
N SER A 203 -6.98 -52.24 -19.73
CA SER A 203 -6.58 -52.78 -21.03
C SER A 203 -6.27 -54.26 -20.83
N THR A 204 -7.09 -55.09 -21.46
CA THR A 204 -6.97 -56.52 -21.60
C THR A 204 -5.71 -56.85 -22.39
N ASP A 205 -4.82 -57.70 -21.87
CA ASP A 205 -3.95 -58.50 -22.73
C ASP A 205 -3.48 -59.79 -22.05
N THR A 206 -3.53 -60.87 -22.83
CA THR A 206 -2.89 -62.19 -22.67
C THR A 206 -3.33 -63.14 -21.54
N MET A 207 -4.12 -64.16 -21.90
CA MET A 207 -3.63 -65.56 -21.92
C MET A 207 -4.65 -66.48 -22.62
N GLY A 208 -4.25 -66.99 -23.79
CA GLY A 208 -4.80 -68.21 -24.37
C GLY A 208 -3.77 -69.33 -24.18
N ILE A 209 -4.22 -70.40 -23.53
CA ILE A 209 -3.74 -71.80 -23.46
C ILE A 209 -2.25 -72.05 -23.79
#